data_AF-A0A9D9WC40-F1
#
_entry.id   AF-A0A9D9WC40-F1
#
_cell.length_a   1.000
_cell.length_b   1.000
_cell.length_c   1.000
_cell.angle_alpha   90.00
_cell.angle_beta   90.00
_cell.angle_gamma   90.00
#
_symmetry.space_group_name_H-M   'P 1'
#
loop_
_entity.id
_entity.type
_entity.pdbx_description
1 polymer ?
#
loop_
_entity_poly.entity_id
_entity_poly.type
_entity_poly.pdbx_seq_one_letter_code
_entity_poly.pdbx_strand_id
1 'polypeptide(L)'
;MKRIILFFILVSSGLFAQTGIGTSSPNASAKLEVFATDRGFLPPRVALTAANVFTPITGTSSAAAGLLVYNTQTAGSIPNNVVPGYYYWNGSAWVQIAGGLVIDNSKSASFTLTTADNNKLFIINSASTVTVTVPTLTIGFNCQFIQTGAGVISLLASGTTLNSANGLTSRTTNSVIGLVMNSTTTGYVFGDTIF
;
A
#
# COMPACT_ATOMS: atom_id res chain seq x y z
N MET A 1 73.95 5.19 -30.37
CA MET A 1 72.74 4.41 -30.71
C MET A 1 71.60 4.93 -29.84
N LYS A 2 70.57 5.53 -30.44
CA LYS A 2 69.46 6.19 -29.71
C LYS A 2 68.52 5.12 -29.14
N ARG A 3 68.32 5.09 -27.82
CA ARG A 3 67.35 4.20 -27.16
C ARG A 3 66.03 4.95 -27.04
N ILE A 4 65.00 4.49 -27.75
CA ILE A 4 63.61 4.97 -27.58
C ILE A 4 63.05 4.27 -26.35
N ILE A 5 62.78 5.03 -25.28
CA ILE A 5 62.06 4.56 -24.10
C ILE A 5 60.58 4.84 -24.35
N LEU A 6 59.78 3.78 -24.54
CA LEU A 6 58.33 3.89 -24.70
C LEU A 6 57.69 4.04 -23.30
N PHE A 7 57.19 5.25 -22.99
CA PHE A 7 56.50 5.54 -21.73
C PHE A 7 55.00 5.24 -21.89
N PHE A 8 54.51 4.17 -21.25
CA PHE A 8 53.09 3.78 -21.30
C PHE A 8 52.35 4.43 -20.13
N ILE A 9 51.63 5.53 -20.38
CA ILE A 9 50.77 6.16 -19.36
C ILE A 9 49.42 5.44 -19.36
N LEU A 10 49.15 4.68 -18.30
CA LEU A 10 47.82 4.12 -18.04
C LEU A 10 46.97 5.20 -17.35
N VAL A 11 46.21 5.98 -18.13
CA VAL A 11 45.22 6.91 -17.57
C VAL A 11 43.97 6.10 -17.19
N SER A 12 43.81 5.76 -15.91
CA SER A 12 42.55 5.17 -15.42
C SER A 12 41.52 6.31 -15.23
N SER A 13 40.70 6.57 -16.24
CA SER A 13 39.48 7.35 -16.02
C SER A 13 38.51 6.51 -15.18
N GLY A 14 37.95 7.10 -14.13
CA GLY A 14 36.99 6.43 -13.24
C GLY A 14 35.73 6.03 -14.01
N LEU A 15 35.60 4.76 -14.34
CA LEU A 15 34.37 4.20 -14.89
C LEU A 15 33.34 4.14 -13.77
N PHE A 16 32.21 4.84 -13.93
CA PHE A 16 31.08 4.72 -13.01
C PHE A 16 30.44 3.33 -13.17
N ALA A 17 30.61 2.46 -12.18
CA ALA A 17 29.96 1.16 -12.14
C ALA A 17 28.51 1.30 -11.67
N GLN A 18 27.62 1.72 -12.57
CA GLN A 18 26.17 1.59 -12.39
C GLN A 18 25.73 0.22 -12.91
N THR A 19 24.95 -0.50 -12.11
CA THR A 19 24.47 -1.83 -12.49
C THR A 19 23.16 -1.70 -13.27
N GLY A 20 23.22 -1.87 -14.58
CA GLY A 20 22.04 -2.05 -15.42
C GLY A 20 21.75 -3.54 -15.64
N ILE A 21 20.50 -3.94 -15.47
CA ILE A 21 19.97 -5.23 -15.92
C ILE A 21 18.92 -4.92 -16.98
N GLY A 22 19.15 -5.36 -18.22
CA GLY A 22 18.25 -5.07 -19.34
C GLY A 22 18.42 -3.69 -19.99
N THR A 23 19.40 -2.89 -19.55
CA THR A 23 19.79 -1.62 -20.19
C THR A 23 21.31 -1.43 -20.18
N SER A 24 21.87 -0.90 -21.26
CA SER A 24 23.29 -0.52 -21.38
C SER A 24 23.55 0.94 -20.97
N SER A 25 22.50 1.72 -20.77
CA SER A 25 22.57 3.10 -20.30
C SER A 25 21.65 3.30 -19.10
N PRO A 26 22.02 2.78 -17.91
CA PRO A 26 21.25 3.03 -16.70
C PRO A 26 21.10 4.53 -16.44
N ASN A 27 20.01 4.92 -15.80
CA ASN A 27 19.78 6.26 -15.33
C ASN A 27 20.94 6.67 -14.39
N ALA A 28 21.51 7.86 -14.61
CA ALA A 28 22.67 8.34 -13.85
C ALA A 28 22.40 8.46 -12.33
N SER A 29 21.13 8.56 -11.93
CA SER A 29 20.71 8.60 -10.53
C SER A 29 20.53 7.19 -9.91
N ALA A 30 20.60 6.12 -10.69
CA ALA A 30 20.38 4.75 -10.22
C ALA A 30 21.70 4.01 -9.99
N LYS A 31 21.83 3.39 -8.80
CA LYS A 31 22.90 2.41 -8.55
C LYS A 31 22.56 1.02 -9.09
N LEU A 32 21.27 0.71 -9.17
CA LEU A 32 20.72 -0.47 -9.84
C LEU A 32 19.49 -0.04 -10.65
N GLU A 33 19.48 -0.35 -11.94
CA GLU A 33 18.30 -0.25 -12.79
C GLU A 33 17.98 -1.61 -13.39
N VAL A 34 16.73 -2.06 -13.23
CA VAL A 34 16.20 -3.26 -13.87
C VAL A 34 15.18 -2.81 -14.91
N PHE A 35 15.58 -2.78 -16.17
CA PHE A 35 14.75 -2.31 -17.27
C PHE A 35 14.13 -3.47 -18.05
N ALA A 36 12.81 -3.46 -18.18
CA ALA A 36 12.03 -4.33 -19.06
C ALA A 36 10.66 -3.67 -19.34
N THR A 37 10.05 -3.97 -20.49
CA THR A 37 8.69 -3.50 -20.83
C THR A 37 7.61 -4.53 -20.47
N ASP A 38 7.99 -5.78 -20.22
CA ASP A 38 7.11 -6.94 -20.05
C ASP A 38 7.43 -7.78 -18.80
N ARG A 39 8.40 -7.36 -17.98
CA ARG A 39 8.87 -8.06 -16.77
C ARG A 39 9.10 -7.08 -15.62
N GLY A 40 9.17 -7.59 -14.40
CA GLY A 40 9.44 -6.81 -13.19
C GLY A 40 10.54 -7.41 -12.32
N PHE A 41 10.80 -6.77 -11.19
CA PHE A 41 11.70 -7.31 -10.15
C PHE A 41 10.93 -8.21 -9.19
N LEU A 42 11.37 -9.45 -9.05
CA LEU A 42 10.89 -10.36 -8.03
C LEU A 42 11.85 -10.31 -6.83
N PRO A 43 11.53 -9.56 -5.74
CA PRO A 43 12.41 -9.51 -4.57
C PRO A 43 12.49 -10.87 -3.88
N PRO A 44 13.44 -11.05 -2.95
CA PRO A 44 13.47 -12.22 -2.08
C PRO A 44 12.10 -12.48 -1.44
N ARG A 45 11.60 -13.71 -1.62
CA ARG A 45 10.34 -14.17 -1.01
C ARG A 45 10.66 -14.90 0.28
N VAL A 46 10.11 -14.43 1.39
CA VAL A 46 10.55 -14.80 2.73
C VAL A 46 9.34 -15.17 3.58
N ALA A 47 9.41 -16.28 4.31
CA ALA A 47 8.39 -16.67 5.27
C ALA A 47 8.66 -15.98 6.62
N LEU A 48 8.15 -14.75 6.80
CA LEU A 48 8.27 -14.05 8.07
C LEU A 48 7.43 -14.74 9.15
N THR A 49 7.90 -14.69 10.39
CA THR A 49 7.22 -15.32 11.54
C THR A 49 6.51 -14.32 12.45
N ALA A 50 7.06 -13.10 12.59
CA ALA A 50 6.44 -11.96 13.24
C ALA A 50 7.10 -10.66 12.78
N ALA A 51 6.41 -9.53 12.92
CA ALA A 51 6.90 -8.22 12.49
C ALA A 51 8.12 -7.77 13.29
N ASN A 52 8.23 -8.13 14.57
CA ASN A 52 9.33 -7.75 15.45
C ASN A 52 10.50 -8.76 15.45
N VAL A 53 10.53 -9.70 14.51
CA VAL A 53 11.55 -10.76 14.44
C VAL A 53 12.29 -10.68 13.11
N PHE A 54 13.61 -10.44 13.15
CA PHE A 54 14.43 -10.30 11.95
C PHE A 54 14.56 -11.61 11.14
N THR A 55 14.50 -12.76 11.82
CA THR A 55 14.55 -14.06 11.15
C THR A 55 13.34 -14.26 10.23
N PRO A 56 13.48 -15.01 9.12
CA PRO A 56 14.58 -15.92 8.76
C PRO A 56 15.76 -15.26 8.02
N ILE A 57 15.79 -13.93 7.89
CA ILE A 57 16.95 -13.25 7.32
C ILE A 57 18.17 -13.45 8.22
N THR A 58 19.32 -13.76 7.61
CA THR A 58 20.61 -13.90 8.28
C THR A 58 21.44 -12.62 8.14
N GLY A 59 22.38 -12.40 9.07
CA GLY A 59 23.24 -11.20 9.09
C GLY A 59 22.93 -10.27 10.26
N THR A 60 23.45 -9.05 10.19
CA THR A 60 23.36 -8.06 11.27
C THR A 60 22.13 -7.18 11.08
N SER A 61 21.09 -7.40 11.89
CA SER A 61 19.81 -6.68 11.78
C SER A 61 19.95 -5.15 11.85
N SER A 62 20.89 -4.63 12.64
CA SER A 62 21.14 -3.19 12.78
C SER A 62 21.73 -2.54 11.51
N ALA A 63 22.35 -3.33 10.62
CA ALA A 63 22.88 -2.87 9.35
C ALA A 63 21.90 -3.07 8.18
N ALA A 64 20.76 -3.73 8.41
CA ALA A 64 19.81 -4.13 7.37
C ALA A 64 18.62 -3.17 7.21
N ALA A 65 18.67 -1.96 7.80
CA ALA A 65 17.60 -0.99 7.63
C ALA A 65 17.42 -0.63 6.14
N GLY A 66 16.17 -0.63 5.67
CA GLY A 66 15.81 -0.46 4.25
C GLY A 66 15.80 -1.76 3.44
N LEU A 67 16.12 -2.92 4.04
CA LEU A 67 16.06 -4.21 3.34
C LEU A 67 14.61 -4.56 2.99
N LEU A 68 14.32 -4.78 1.70
CA LEU A 68 13.00 -5.06 1.15
C LEU A 68 12.83 -6.56 0.84
N VAL A 69 11.69 -7.12 1.26
CA VAL A 69 11.31 -8.51 0.98
C VAL A 69 9.82 -8.61 0.65
N TYR A 70 9.43 -9.70 -0.01
CA TYR A 70 8.03 -10.09 -0.08
C TYR A 70 7.76 -11.20 0.93
N ASN A 71 6.92 -10.93 1.94
CA ASN A 71 6.49 -11.93 2.90
C ASN A 71 5.47 -12.88 2.25
N THR A 72 5.62 -14.19 2.50
CA THR A 72 4.71 -15.22 1.97
C THR A 72 3.77 -15.82 3.00
N GLN A 73 3.92 -15.50 4.29
CA GLN A 73 3.18 -16.15 5.37
C GLN A 73 2.23 -15.22 6.11
N THR A 74 1.10 -15.78 6.55
CA THR A 74 0.34 -15.24 7.67
C THR A 74 0.85 -15.90 8.95
N ALA A 75 1.45 -15.13 9.86
CA ALA A 75 2.07 -15.65 11.07
C ALA A 75 2.08 -14.61 12.21
N GLY A 76 2.43 -15.06 13.41
CA GLY A 76 2.51 -14.22 14.61
C GLY A 76 1.15 -13.94 15.26
N SER A 77 1.13 -13.00 16.19
CA SER A 77 -0.07 -12.57 16.91
C SER A 77 -0.07 -11.06 17.03
N ILE A 78 -1.27 -10.46 17.07
CA ILE A 78 -1.45 -9.01 17.24
C ILE A 78 -0.67 -8.54 18.47
N PRO A 79 0.12 -7.44 18.38
CA PRO A 79 0.23 -6.50 17.25
C PRO A 79 1.31 -6.82 16.22
N ASN A 80 2.05 -7.92 16.38
CA ASN A 80 3.22 -8.26 15.56
C ASN A 80 2.91 -9.31 14.49
N ASN A 81 1.64 -9.53 14.15
CA ASN A 81 1.29 -10.47 13.08
C ASN A 81 1.76 -9.92 11.73
N VAL A 82 2.16 -10.83 10.85
CA VAL A 82 2.48 -10.55 9.46
C VAL A 82 1.47 -11.24 8.57
N VAL A 83 1.22 -10.66 7.41
CA VAL A 83 0.42 -11.23 6.32
C VAL A 83 1.20 -11.11 5.01
N PRO A 84 0.89 -11.90 3.97
CA PRO A 84 1.57 -11.80 2.69
C PRO A 84 1.58 -10.36 2.13
N GLY A 85 2.71 -9.91 1.63
CA GLY A 85 2.88 -8.53 1.14
C GLY A 85 4.34 -8.06 1.14
N TYR A 86 4.57 -6.83 0.67
CA TYR A 86 5.90 -6.22 0.71
C TYR A 86 6.20 -5.69 2.12
N TYR A 87 7.40 -5.97 2.62
CA TYR A 87 7.90 -5.46 3.89
C TYR A 87 9.29 -4.88 3.71
N TYR A 88 9.59 -3.82 4.45
CA TYR A 88 10.97 -3.39 4.65
C TYR A 88 11.35 -3.48 6.12
N TRP A 89 12.62 -3.77 6.39
CA TRP A 89 13.16 -3.72 7.75
C TRP A 89 13.47 -2.27 8.12
N ASN A 90 12.88 -1.74 9.19
CA ASN A 90 13.13 -0.36 9.64
C ASN A 90 14.34 -0.21 10.58
N GLY A 91 15.08 -1.29 10.82
CA GLY A 91 16.16 -1.37 11.83
C GLY A 91 15.75 -2.12 13.10
N SER A 92 14.44 -2.28 13.36
CA SER A 92 13.90 -2.92 14.57
C SER A 92 12.72 -3.86 14.32
N ALA A 93 11.94 -3.61 13.26
CA ALA A 93 10.78 -4.40 12.87
C ALA A 93 10.60 -4.37 11.35
N TRP A 94 9.94 -5.41 10.84
CA TRP A 94 9.36 -5.47 9.52
C TRP A 94 8.13 -4.58 9.47
N VAL A 95 8.16 -3.61 8.56
CA VAL A 95 7.04 -2.71 8.30
C VAL A 95 6.42 -3.11 6.98
N GLN A 96 5.13 -3.46 7.00
CA GLN A 96 4.39 -3.74 5.78
C GLN A 96 4.22 -2.45 4.97
N ILE A 97 4.50 -2.52 3.68
CA ILE A 97 4.15 -1.46 2.74
C ILE A 97 2.68 -1.65 2.40
N ALA A 98 1.81 -0.90 3.07
CA ALA A 98 0.39 -0.84 2.74
C ALA A 98 0.15 0.09 1.55
N GLY A 99 -0.95 -0.13 0.81
CA GLY A 99 -1.40 0.82 -0.19
C GLY A 99 -1.72 2.16 0.48
N GLY A 100 -1.22 3.25 -0.09
CA GLY A 100 -1.59 4.60 0.35
C GLY A 100 -3.09 4.87 0.18
N LEU A 101 -3.58 5.93 0.82
CA LEU A 101 -4.95 6.40 0.62
C LEU A 101 -5.17 6.76 -0.85
N VAL A 102 -6.22 6.19 -1.47
CA VAL A 102 -6.61 6.50 -2.84
C VAL A 102 -7.87 7.36 -2.83
N ILE A 103 -7.82 8.55 -3.42
CA ILE A 103 -8.99 9.43 -3.53
C ILE A 103 -9.80 9.05 -4.78
N ASP A 104 -11.10 8.83 -4.63
CA ASP A 104 -12.05 8.62 -5.72
C ASP A 104 -13.15 9.70 -5.66
N ASN A 105 -13.13 10.66 -6.60
CA ASN A 105 -14.15 11.71 -6.72
C ASN A 105 -15.15 11.45 -7.84
N SER A 106 -15.12 10.26 -8.45
CA SER A 106 -15.91 9.94 -9.65
C SER A 106 -17.36 9.53 -9.34
N LYS A 107 -17.67 9.26 -8.08
CA LYS A 107 -18.98 8.72 -7.66
C LYS A 107 -19.99 9.84 -7.39
N SER A 108 -21.06 9.88 -8.17
CA SER A 108 -22.21 10.79 -7.99
C SER A 108 -23.58 10.09 -7.95
N ALA A 109 -23.58 8.76 -8.11
CA ALA A 109 -24.75 7.89 -8.08
C ALA A 109 -24.48 6.64 -7.24
N SER A 110 -25.56 5.93 -6.85
CA SER A 110 -25.49 4.72 -6.03
C SER A 110 -24.60 3.62 -6.64
N PHE A 111 -23.85 2.92 -5.79
CA PHE A 111 -22.92 1.87 -6.22
C PHE A 111 -22.73 0.80 -5.13
N THR A 112 -22.08 -0.30 -5.50
CA THR A 112 -21.73 -1.39 -4.59
C THR A 112 -20.21 -1.42 -4.40
N LEU A 113 -19.76 -1.54 -3.15
CA LEU A 113 -18.34 -1.68 -2.85
C LEU A 113 -17.78 -3.01 -3.34
N THR A 114 -16.50 -3.01 -3.66
CA THR A 114 -15.72 -4.18 -4.06
C THR A 114 -14.44 -4.25 -3.23
N THR A 115 -13.72 -5.39 -3.28
CA THR A 115 -12.42 -5.51 -2.60
C THR A 115 -11.37 -4.51 -3.11
N ALA A 116 -11.52 -3.99 -4.34
CA ALA A 116 -10.66 -2.97 -4.91
C ALA A 116 -10.88 -1.57 -4.31
N ASP A 117 -11.94 -1.40 -3.52
CA ASP A 117 -12.26 -0.13 -2.85
C ASP A 117 -11.60 -0.01 -1.46
N ASN A 118 -10.80 -0.99 -1.06
CA ASN A 118 -10.06 -0.95 0.19
C ASN A 118 -9.05 0.21 0.20
N ASN A 119 -8.93 0.90 1.33
CA ASN A 119 -8.12 2.10 1.53
C ASN A 119 -8.51 3.29 0.63
N LYS A 120 -9.75 3.35 0.12
CA LYS A 120 -10.24 4.52 -0.62
C LYS A 120 -10.90 5.57 0.27
N LEU A 121 -10.74 6.83 -0.15
CA LEU A 121 -11.55 7.97 0.26
C LEU A 121 -12.46 8.38 -0.89
N PHE A 122 -13.76 8.15 -0.77
CA PHE A 122 -14.76 8.58 -1.72
C PHE A 122 -15.18 10.02 -1.44
N ILE A 123 -15.04 10.92 -2.41
CA ILE A 123 -15.60 12.27 -2.35
C ILE A 123 -16.85 12.28 -3.22
N ILE A 124 -18.03 12.34 -2.60
CA ILE A 124 -19.31 12.19 -3.29
C ILE A 124 -20.00 13.56 -3.37
N ASN A 125 -20.01 14.12 -4.57
CA ASN A 125 -20.74 15.34 -4.90
C ASN A 125 -22.03 14.97 -5.65
N SER A 126 -23.14 14.84 -4.92
CA SER A 126 -24.46 14.58 -5.51
C SER A 126 -25.53 15.42 -4.84
N ALA A 127 -26.50 15.89 -5.62
CA ALA A 127 -27.69 16.58 -5.09
C ALA A 127 -28.76 15.60 -4.58
N SER A 128 -28.64 14.32 -4.93
CA SER A 128 -29.57 13.26 -4.55
C SER A 128 -28.90 12.29 -3.58
N THR A 129 -29.70 11.47 -2.89
CA THR A 129 -29.18 10.39 -2.06
C THR A 129 -28.35 9.41 -2.90
N VAL A 130 -27.13 9.12 -2.42
CA VAL A 130 -26.25 8.09 -2.97
C VAL A 130 -26.21 6.91 -2.01
N THR A 131 -26.77 5.78 -2.44
CA THR A 131 -26.74 4.54 -1.66
C THR A 131 -25.46 3.77 -1.98
N VAL A 132 -24.64 3.53 -0.96
CA VAL A 132 -23.45 2.67 -1.06
C VAL A 132 -23.79 1.31 -0.48
N THR A 133 -23.88 0.31 -1.35
CA THR A 133 -24.18 -1.07 -0.93
C THR A 133 -22.91 -1.75 -0.44
N VAL A 134 -22.96 -2.33 0.75
CA VAL A 134 -21.84 -3.02 1.41
C VAL A 134 -22.09 -4.53 1.34
N PRO A 135 -21.46 -5.25 0.38
CA PRO A 135 -21.54 -6.70 0.28
C PRO A 135 -20.59 -7.36 1.28
N THR A 136 -20.44 -8.68 1.21
CA THR A 136 -19.34 -9.38 1.91
C THR A 136 -18.00 -8.91 1.37
N LEU A 137 -17.11 -8.45 2.27
CA LEU A 137 -15.79 -7.91 1.95
C LEU A 137 -14.72 -8.63 2.78
N THR A 138 -13.43 -8.36 2.53
CA THR A 138 -12.34 -9.00 3.29
C THR A 138 -12.25 -8.43 4.71
N ILE A 139 -11.82 -9.25 5.68
CA ILE A 139 -11.46 -8.77 7.02
C ILE A 139 -10.41 -7.65 6.91
N GLY A 140 -10.59 -6.58 7.68
CA GLY A 140 -9.72 -5.39 7.62
C GLY A 140 -9.99 -4.45 6.45
N PHE A 141 -10.99 -4.76 5.60
CA PHE A 141 -11.45 -3.79 4.60
C PHE A 141 -11.83 -2.49 5.30
N ASN A 142 -11.33 -1.37 4.79
CA ASN A 142 -11.65 -0.04 5.30
C ASN A 142 -11.76 0.96 4.16
N CYS A 143 -12.73 1.88 4.26
CA CYS A 143 -12.85 3.02 3.38
C CYS A 143 -13.57 4.18 4.08
N GLN A 144 -13.51 5.35 3.47
CA GLN A 144 -14.15 6.57 3.96
C GLN A 144 -14.94 7.26 2.87
N PHE A 145 -15.93 8.05 3.26
CA PHE A 145 -16.82 8.79 2.38
C PHE A 145 -16.96 10.23 2.89
N ILE A 146 -16.80 11.21 2.02
CA ILE A 146 -17.05 12.62 2.30
C ILE A 146 -18.23 13.05 1.43
N GLN A 147 -19.31 13.51 2.07
CA GLN A 147 -20.43 14.15 1.38
C GLN A 147 -20.05 15.59 1.05
N THR A 148 -19.93 15.94 -0.22
CA THR A 148 -19.71 17.34 -0.63
C THR A 148 -20.91 17.96 -1.36
N GLY A 149 -21.86 17.12 -1.80
CA GLY A 149 -23.12 17.57 -2.39
C GLY A 149 -24.26 17.72 -1.38
N ALA A 150 -25.39 18.28 -1.86
CA ALA A 150 -26.58 18.55 -1.04
C ALA A 150 -27.41 17.29 -0.69
N GLY A 151 -27.26 16.21 -1.46
CA GLY A 151 -27.85 14.91 -1.13
C GLY A 151 -27.04 14.19 -0.05
N VAL A 152 -27.54 13.07 0.47
CA VAL A 152 -26.89 12.30 1.54
C VAL A 152 -26.26 11.00 1.05
N ILE A 153 -25.26 10.49 1.75
CA ILE A 153 -24.64 9.19 1.53
C ILE A 153 -25.28 8.21 2.49
N SER A 154 -25.88 7.13 1.99
CA SER A 154 -26.52 6.10 2.82
C SER A 154 -25.86 4.74 2.59
N LEU A 155 -25.37 4.12 3.66
CA LEU A 155 -24.80 2.79 3.61
C LEU A 155 -25.91 1.74 3.74
N LEU A 156 -25.96 0.81 2.79
CA LEU A 156 -26.91 -0.29 2.76
C LEU A 156 -26.19 -1.63 2.90
N ALA A 157 -26.52 -2.39 3.95
CA ALA A 157 -25.98 -3.73 4.13
C ALA A 157 -26.56 -4.71 3.10
N SER A 158 -25.72 -5.58 2.52
CA SER A 158 -26.12 -6.66 1.62
C SER A 158 -25.38 -7.95 1.97
N GLY A 159 -26.05 -8.90 2.62
CA GLY A 159 -25.39 -10.10 3.15
C GLY A 159 -24.41 -9.81 4.31
N THR A 160 -24.47 -8.60 4.88
CA THR A 160 -23.63 -8.14 5.99
C THR A 160 -24.49 -7.51 7.10
N THR A 161 -23.87 -7.29 8.26
CA THR A 161 -24.41 -6.51 9.35
C THR A 161 -23.53 -5.29 9.58
N LEU A 162 -24.10 -4.10 9.49
CA LEU A 162 -23.41 -2.83 9.76
C LEU A 162 -23.85 -2.28 11.12
N ASN A 163 -22.89 -2.18 12.03
CA ASN A 163 -23.11 -1.63 13.36
C ASN A 163 -22.73 -0.16 13.39
N SER A 164 -23.61 0.70 13.91
CA SER A 164 -23.34 2.14 14.04
C SER A 164 -24.10 2.74 15.21
N ALA A 165 -23.46 3.63 15.96
CA ALA A 165 -24.13 4.46 16.96
C ALA A 165 -24.81 5.70 16.34
N ASN A 166 -24.26 6.21 15.23
CA ASN A 166 -24.71 7.45 14.58
C ASN A 166 -25.63 7.18 13.37
N GLY A 167 -26.04 5.93 13.15
CA GLY A 167 -26.79 5.52 11.97
C GLY A 167 -25.91 5.24 10.75
N LEU A 168 -26.55 4.94 9.63
CA LEU A 168 -25.88 4.51 8.38
C LEU A 168 -25.92 5.58 7.29
N THR A 169 -26.43 6.78 7.58
CA THR A 169 -26.62 7.84 6.59
C THR A 169 -25.94 9.11 7.08
N SER A 170 -25.25 9.82 6.18
CA SER A 170 -24.64 11.10 6.51
C SER A 170 -25.70 12.18 6.75
N ARG A 171 -25.36 13.16 7.58
CA ARG A 171 -26.33 14.18 8.00
C ARG A 171 -26.39 15.39 7.09
N THR A 172 -25.24 15.93 6.69
CA THR A 172 -25.15 17.20 5.96
C THR A 172 -23.87 17.29 5.14
N THR A 173 -23.77 18.31 4.31
CA THR A 173 -22.56 18.63 3.56
C THR A 173 -21.35 18.69 4.49
N ASN A 174 -20.24 18.12 4.04
CA ASN A 174 -18.98 17.91 4.76
C ASN A 174 -19.01 16.81 5.83
N SER A 175 -20.09 16.03 5.95
CA SER A 175 -20.08 14.84 6.80
C SER A 175 -19.09 13.80 6.26
N VAL A 176 -18.32 13.20 7.17
CA VAL A 176 -17.36 12.13 6.85
C VAL A 176 -17.77 10.84 7.54
N ILE A 177 -18.06 9.80 6.76
CA ILE A 177 -18.39 8.46 7.27
C ILE A 177 -17.23 7.51 6.99
N GLY A 178 -16.86 6.70 7.97
CA GLY A 178 -15.93 5.59 7.79
C GLY A 178 -16.63 4.23 7.90
N LEU A 179 -16.10 3.25 7.18
CA LEU A 179 -16.50 1.85 7.25
C LEU A 179 -15.26 0.99 7.51
N VAL A 180 -15.34 0.08 8.49
CA VAL A 180 -14.33 -0.96 8.75
C VAL A 180 -15.01 -2.32 8.89
N MET A 181 -14.50 -3.34 8.20
CA MET A 181 -14.98 -4.72 8.26
C MET A 181 -14.15 -5.52 9.28
N ASN A 182 -14.78 -5.92 10.38
CA ASN A 182 -14.15 -6.75 11.43
C ASN A 182 -14.19 -8.25 11.09
N SER A 183 -15.15 -8.66 10.25
CA SER A 183 -15.22 -9.99 9.65
C SER A 183 -15.68 -9.84 8.21
N THR A 184 -15.85 -10.96 7.50
CA THR A 184 -16.37 -10.93 6.13
C THR A 184 -17.83 -10.48 6.04
N THR A 185 -18.57 -10.55 7.15
CA THR A 185 -20.01 -10.26 7.22
C THR A 185 -20.36 -9.18 8.26
N THR A 186 -19.43 -8.73 9.09
CA THR A 186 -19.68 -7.73 10.14
C THR A 186 -18.81 -6.49 9.94
N GLY A 187 -19.47 -5.35 9.75
CA GLY A 187 -18.84 -4.04 9.63
C GLY A 187 -19.24 -3.08 10.75
N TYR A 188 -18.39 -2.08 10.96
CA TYR A 188 -18.62 -0.95 11.85
C TYR A 188 -18.56 0.32 11.03
N VAL A 189 -19.60 1.12 11.17
CA VAL A 189 -19.68 2.46 10.58
C VAL A 189 -19.41 3.46 11.69
N PHE A 190 -18.54 4.41 11.41
CA PHE A 190 -18.07 5.39 12.40
C PHE A 190 -17.94 6.77 11.78
N GLY A 191 -17.63 7.75 12.63
CA GLY A 191 -17.53 9.15 12.23
C GLY A 191 -18.91 9.79 12.17
N ASP A 192 -19.20 10.41 11.03
CA ASP A 192 -20.26 11.38 10.82
C ASP A 192 -20.04 12.64 11.68
N THR A 193 -18.79 13.10 11.71
CA THR A 193 -18.42 14.39 12.26
C THR A 193 -18.82 15.48 11.27
N ILE A 194 -19.59 16.45 11.74
CA ILE A 194 -19.90 17.68 11.02
C ILE A 194 -18.77 18.69 11.29
N PHE A 195 -18.34 19.41 10.26
CA PHE A 195 -17.46 20.57 10.40
C PHE A 195 -18.28 21.79 10.80
#